data_AF-A0A8C9J8D5-F1
#
_entry.id   AF-A0A8C9J8D5-F1
#
_cell.length_a   1.000
_cell.length_b   1.000
_cell.length_c   1.000
_cell.angle_alpha   90.00
_cell.angle_beta   90.00
_cell.angle_gamma   90.00
#
_symmetry.space_group_name_H-M   'P 1'
#
loop_
_entity.id
_entity.type
_entity.pdbx_description
1 polymer ?
#
loop_
_entity_poly.entity_id
_entity_poly.type
_entity_poly.pdbx_seq_one_letter_code
_entity_poly.pdbx_strand_id
1 'polypeptide(L)'
;MAASMARRLWPLLTCRGLLPYGGWISNDSPRRSFATEKRNRNLLYEHAREGYSALPQLAIEWFCACPEEAARALELRKGELRSADLPAIISTWQELRQLREQIRSLEEEKAAVAEAVRALLVSVGT
;
A
#
# COMPACT_ATOMS: atom_id res chain seq x y z
N MET A 1 8.05 -15.03 45.54
CA MET A 1 8.54 -15.34 44.18
C MET A 1 8.12 -14.15 43.29
N ALA A 2 8.86 -13.05 43.13
CA ALA A 2 10.13 -12.85 42.41
C ALA A 2 10.07 -13.47 40.99
N ALA A 3 10.33 -12.83 39.85
CA ALA A 3 10.88 -11.51 39.47
C ALA A 3 10.41 -11.25 37.99
N SER A 4 10.07 -10.03 37.56
CA SER A 4 10.95 -8.95 37.05
C SER A 4 11.57 -9.16 35.64
N MET A 5 11.22 -8.23 34.74
CA MET A 5 12.05 -7.49 33.75
C MET A 5 12.89 -8.18 32.66
N ALA A 6 12.82 -7.58 31.45
CA ALA A 6 13.92 -7.12 30.56
C ALA A 6 13.58 -7.43 29.09
N ARG A 7 13.12 -6.46 28.28
CA ARG A 7 13.92 -5.54 27.42
C ARG A 7 15.11 -6.19 26.69
N ARG A 8 15.06 -6.05 25.36
CA ARG A 8 16.14 -5.76 24.39
C ARG A 8 17.38 -6.67 24.44
N LEU A 9 17.73 -7.25 23.30
CA LEU A 9 18.97 -6.91 22.56
C LEU A 9 19.18 -7.87 21.38
N TRP A 10 19.23 -7.27 20.21
CA TRP A 10 19.78 -7.76 18.95
C TRP A 10 21.19 -8.37 19.11
N PRO A 11 21.62 -9.35 18.27
CA PRO A 11 23.03 -9.58 18.03
C PRO A 11 23.43 -9.16 16.61
N LEU A 12 24.11 -8.01 16.54
CA LEU A 12 25.10 -7.71 15.52
C LEU A 12 26.32 -8.47 16.04
N LEU A 13 27.03 -9.13 15.14
CA LEU A 13 28.44 -9.56 15.22
C LEU A 13 28.61 -11.02 14.76
N THR A 14 28.60 -11.21 13.45
CA THR A 14 29.48 -12.20 12.81
C THR A 14 30.07 -11.60 11.54
N CYS A 15 31.03 -10.68 11.70
CA CYS A 15 32.03 -10.40 10.68
C CYS A 15 33.15 -11.44 10.80
N ARG A 16 33.19 -12.39 9.86
CA ARG A 16 34.36 -13.23 9.51
C ARG A 16 33.96 -13.93 8.21
N GLY A 17 34.42 -13.58 7.02
CA GLY A 17 35.79 -13.33 6.56
C GLY A 17 36.03 -14.31 5.40
N LEU A 18 36.76 -13.84 4.37
CA LEU A 18 37.32 -14.60 3.23
C LEU A 18 36.40 -14.78 2.00
N LEU A 19 36.60 -13.93 0.98
CA LEU A 19 36.41 -14.33 -0.43
C LEU A 19 37.52 -15.32 -0.80
N PRO A 20 37.24 -16.34 -1.61
CA PRO A 20 37.59 -16.18 -3.03
C PRO A 20 36.66 -16.88 -4.03
N TYR A 21 36.79 -16.44 -5.28
CA TYR A 21 36.57 -17.21 -6.50
C TYR A 21 35.15 -17.26 -7.09
N GLY A 22 34.91 -16.37 -8.05
CA GLY A 22 34.18 -16.66 -9.29
C GLY A 22 32.83 -17.37 -9.17
N GLY A 23 31.87 -16.76 -8.48
CA GLY A 23 30.46 -17.13 -8.57
C GLY A 23 29.68 -15.98 -9.17
N TRP A 24 28.92 -16.25 -10.24
CA TRP A 24 27.89 -15.31 -10.69
C TRP A 24 26.99 -15.00 -9.50
N ILE A 25 26.98 -13.75 -9.05
CA ILE A 25 26.01 -13.27 -8.07
C ILE A 25 24.68 -13.19 -8.82
N SER A 26 23.98 -14.32 -8.90
CA SER A 26 22.54 -14.29 -9.08
C SER A 26 22.00 -13.47 -7.91
N ASN A 27 21.34 -12.37 -8.22
CA ASN A 27 20.53 -11.64 -7.27
C ASN A 27 19.40 -12.57 -6.81
N ASP A 28 19.69 -13.42 -5.82
CA ASP A 28 18.71 -14.16 -5.02
C ASP A 28 18.06 -13.18 -4.02
N SER A 29 17.57 -12.04 -4.52
CA SER A 29 16.31 -11.58 -3.94
C SER A 29 15.32 -12.71 -4.23
N PRO A 30 14.57 -13.21 -3.24
CA PRO A 30 13.51 -14.17 -3.52
C PRO A 30 12.50 -13.42 -4.39
N ARG A 31 12.71 -13.45 -5.70
CA ARG A 31 11.79 -12.95 -6.70
C ARG A 31 10.58 -13.84 -6.53
N ARG A 32 9.61 -13.40 -5.72
CA ARG A 32 8.26 -13.95 -5.71
C ARG A 32 7.85 -14.00 -7.17
N SER A 33 7.87 -15.19 -7.75
CA SER A 33 7.39 -15.36 -9.10
C SER A 33 5.90 -15.11 -9.03
N PHE A 34 5.46 -13.91 -9.41
CA PHE A 34 4.04 -13.59 -9.47
C PHE A 34 3.27 -14.56 -10.40
N ALA A 35 3.99 -15.28 -11.26
CA ALA A 35 3.49 -16.37 -12.09
C ALA A 35 2.89 -17.56 -11.31
N THR A 36 3.32 -17.81 -10.07
CA THR A 36 2.83 -18.95 -9.26
C THR A 36 1.77 -18.54 -8.22
N GLU A 37 1.51 -17.24 -8.01
CA GLU A 37 0.71 -16.77 -6.90
C GLU A 37 -0.71 -16.36 -7.30
N LYS A 38 -1.62 -17.36 -7.24
CA LYS A 38 -3.09 -17.26 -7.25
C LYS A 38 -3.71 -16.61 -8.49
N ARG A 39 -4.47 -17.41 -9.25
CA ARG A 39 -5.17 -17.10 -10.51
C ARG A 39 -6.04 -15.83 -10.54
N ASN A 40 -6.33 -15.20 -9.39
CA ASN A 40 -7.19 -14.02 -9.27
C ASN A 40 -6.46 -12.74 -8.82
N ARG A 41 -5.13 -12.77 -8.65
CA ARG A 41 -4.36 -11.57 -8.29
C ARG A 41 -4.01 -10.77 -9.53
N ASN A 42 -4.22 -9.46 -9.48
CA ASN A 42 -3.78 -8.56 -10.53
C ASN A 42 -2.27 -8.32 -10.42
N LEU A 43 -1.50 -8.75 -11.43
CA LEU A 43 -0.04 -8.65 -11.41
C LEU A 43 0.48 -7.20 -11.33
N LEU A 44 -0.21 -6.24 -11.95
CA LEU A 44 0.16 -4.82 -11.87
C LEU A 44 -0.01 -4.29 -10.44
N TYR A 45 -1.09 -4.70 -9.78
CA TYR A 45 -1.33 -4.36 -8.38
C TYR A 45 -0.28 -4.97 -7.46
N GLU A 46 0.01 -6.26 -7.61
CA GLU A 46 1.03 -6.94 -6.79
C GLU A 46 2.40 -6.30 -6.99
N HIS A 47 2.78 -5.98 -8.24
CA HIS A 47 4.04 -5.33 -8.55
C HIS A 47 4.16 -3.95 -7.89
N ALA A 48 3.09 -3.16 -7.89
CA ALA A 48 3.05 -1.89 -7.20
C ALA A 48 3.02 -2.04 -5.67
N ARG A 49 2.33 -3.06 -5.13
CA ARG A 49 2.28 -3.35 -3.69
C ARG A 49 3.65 -3.68 -3.14
N GLU A 50 4.46 -4.44 -3.89
CA GLU A 50 5.84 -4.76 -3.52
C GLU A 50 6.81 -3.58 -3.74
N GLY A 51 6.33 -2.42 -4.21
CA GLY A 51 7.11 -1.20 -4.36
C GLY A 51 8.02 -1.16 -5.59
N TYR A 52 7.86 -2.11 -6.52
CA TYR A 52 8.66 -2.13 -7.75
C TYR A 52 8.22 -1.06 -8.75
N SER A 53 6.98 -0.59 -8.67
CA SER A 53 6.43 0.49 -9.50
C SER A 53 5.36 1.24 -8.74
N ALA A 54 4.96 2.41 -9.24
CA ALA A 54 3.75 3.07 -8.78
C ALA A 54 2.49 2.32 -9.24
N LEU A 55 1.36 2.54 -8.56
CA LEU A 55 0.07 2.05 -9.03
C LEU A 55 -0.28 2.64 -10.41
N PRO A 56 -0.92 1.87 -11.31
CA PRO A 56 -1.36 2.39 -12.60
C PRO A 56 -2.28 3.60 -12.45
N GLN A 57 -2.01 4.65 -13.23
CA GLN A 57 -2.84 5.85 -13.24
C GLN A 57 -3.96 5.67 -14.25
N LEU A 58 -5.19 5.62 -13.75
CA LEU A 58 -6.41 5.43 -14.53
C LEU A 58 -7.18 6.75 -14.56
N ALA A 59 -7.72 7.11 -15.73
CA ALA A 59 -8.54 8.31 -15.91
C ALA A 59 -9.97 8.10 -15.37
N ILE A 60 -10.09 7.79 -14.07
CA ILE A 60 -11.36 7.41 -13.43
C ILE A 60 -12.33 8.60 -13.36
N GLU A 61 -11.81 9.83 -13.36
CA GLU A 61 -12.62 11.04 -13.34
C GLU A 61 -13.63 11.10 -14.50
N TRP A 62 -13.20 10.66 -15.69
CA TRP A 62 -14.06 10.60 -16.87
C TRP A 62 -15.19 9.57 -16.70
N PHE A 63 -14.89 8.39 -16.13
CA PHE A 63 -15.88 7.34 -15.87
C PHE A 63 -16.90 7.78 -14.81
N CYS A 64 -16.48 8.56 -13.82
CA CYS A 64 -17.39 9.13 -12.82
C CYS A 64 -18.26 10.26 -13.40
N ALA A 65 -17.75 11.04 -14.36
CA ALA A 65 -18.49 12.15 -14.96
C ALA A 65 -19.58 11.67 -15.93
N CYS A 66 -19.28 10.67 -16.77
CA CYS A 66 -20.18 10.16 -17.81
C CYS A 66 -20.36 8.62 -17.70
N PRO A 67 -20.94 8.09 -16.61
CA PRO A 67 -21.05 6.64 -16.40
C PRO A 67 -21.90 5.95 -17.47
N GLU A 68 -22.92 6.62 -18.01
CA GLU A 68 -23.77 6.05 -19.06
C GLU A 68 -23.02 5.85 -20.38
N GLU A 69 -22.15 6.79 -20.76
CA GLU A 69 -21.33 6.68 -21.98
C GLU A 69 -20.33 5.55 -21.85
N ALA A 70 -19.69 5.44 -20.69
CA ALA A 70 -18.79 4.34 -20.37
C ALA A 70 -19.52 2.98 -20.39
N ALA A 71 -20.73 2.91 -19.82
CA ALA A 71 -21.57 1.71 -19.84
C ALA A 71 -21.94 1.29 -21.27
N ARG A 72 -22.38 2.22 -22.11
CA ARG A 72 -22.69 1.96 -23.52
C ARG A 72 -21.46 1.46 -24.28
N ALA A 73 -20.31 2.10 -24.10
CA ALA A 73 -19.06 1.69 -24.74
C ALA A 73 -18.61 0.29 -24.29
N LEU A 74 -18.85 -0.07 -23.03
CA LEU A 74 -18.52 -1.38 -22.47
C LEU A 74 -19.38 -2.49 -23.08
N GLU A 75 -20.69 -2.27 -23.21
CA GLU A 75 -21.60 -3.24 -23.84
C GLU A 75 -21.29 -3.49 -25.31
N LEU A 76 -20.87 -2.46 -26.05
CA LEU A 76 -20.45 -2.60 -27.45
C LEU A 76 -19.20 -3.48 -27.61
N ARG A 77 -18.28 -3.44 -26.64
CA ARG A 77 -17.04 -4.24 -26.67
C ARG A 77 -17.26 -5.71 -26.35
N LYS A 78 -18.38 -6.05 -25.69
CA LYS A 78 -18.74 -7.42 -25.30
C LYS A 78 -17.62 -8.17 -24.55
N GLY A 79 -16.87 -7.45 -23.72
CA GLY A 79 -15.75 -7.99 -22.95
C GLY A 79 -16.18 -8.79 -21.71
N GLU A 80 -15.21 -9.02 -20.82
CA GLU A 80 -15.44 -9.65 -19.51
C GLU A 80 -16.36 -8.80 -18.63
N LEU A 81 -16.03 -7.50 -18.50
CA LEU A 81 -16.85 -6.54 -17.77
C LEU A 81 -18.05 -6.08 -18.62
N ARG A 82 -19.17 -5.86 -17.93
CA ARG A 82 -20.46 -5.41 -18.47
C ARG A 82 -20.91 -4.11 -17.82
N SER A 83 -21.91 -3.45 -18.41
CA SER A 83 -22.47 -2.20 -17.87
C SER A 83 -22.96 -2.34 -16.43
N ALA A 84 -23.41 -3.54 -16.04
CA ALA A 84 -23.86 -3.83 -14.69
C ALA A 84 -22.75 -3.78 -13.63
N ASP A 85 -21.48 -3.97 -14.03
CA ASP A 85 -20.34 -3.98 -13.11
C ASP A 85 -19.82 -2.55 -12.82
N LEU A 86 -20.09 -1.62 -13.74
CA LEU A 86 -19.56 -0.26 -13.68
C LEU A 86 -19.99 0.51 -12.41
N PRO A 87 -21.25 0.45 -11.94
CA PRO A 87 -21.66 1.11 -10.70
C PRO A 87 -20.84 0.66 -9.48
N ALA A 88 -20.56 -0.64 -9.37
CA ALA A 88 -19.78 -1.17 -8.25
C ALA A 88 -18.33 -0.64 -8.28
N ILE A 89 -17.71 -0.63 -9.46
CA ILE A 89 -16.35 -0.11 -9.65
C ILE A 89 -16.28 1.38 -9.29
N ILE A 90 -17.26 2.17 -9.74
CA ILE A 90 -17.34 3.61 -9.43
C ILE A 90 -17.55 3.84 -7.92
N SER A 91 -18.44 3.08 -7.28
CA SER A 91 -18.70 3.17 -5.83
C SER A 91 -17.43 2.90 -5.03
N THR A 92 -16.73 1.78 -5.32
CA THR A 92 -15.48 1.44 -4.63
C THR A 92 -14.42 2.53 -4.78
N TRP A 93 -14.32 3.17 -5.95
CA TRP A 93 -13.41 4.29 -6.13
C TRP A 93 -13.79 5.51 -5.29
N GLN A 94 -15.08 5.85 -5.23
CA GLN A 94 -15.57 6.97 -4.42
C GLN A 94 -15.34 6.73 -2.92
N GLU A 95 -15.64 5.52 -2.45
CA GLU A 95 -15.37 5.08 -1.08
C GLU A 95 -13.88 5.17 -0.75
N LEU A 96 -12.99 4.73 -1.66
CA LEU A 96 -11.55 4.84 -1.47
C LEU A 96 -11.09 6.29 -1.35
N ARG A 97 -11.66 7.21 -2.15
CA ARG A 97 -11.36 8.65 -2.04
C ARG A 97 -11.79 9.21 -0.70
N GLN A 98 -13.01 8.87 -0.26
CA GLN A 98 -13.52 9.30 1.05
C GLN A 98 -12.66 8.76 2.19
N LEU A 99 -12.24 7.50 2.12
CA LEU A 99 -11.38 6.88 3.13
C LEU A 99 -10.02 7.58 3.20
N ARG A 100 -9.42 7.93 2.05
CA ARG A 100 -8.15 8.68 2.03
C ARG A 100 -8.28 10.06 2.67
N GLU A 101 -9.40 10.74 2.43
CA GLU A 101 -9.71 12.02 3.05
C GLU A 101 -9.86 11.89 4.57
N GLN A 102 -10.56 10.86 5.03
CA GLN A 102 -10.69 10.55 6.46
C GLN A 102 -9.34 10.25 7.11
N ILE A 103 -8.49 9.47 6.44
CA ILE A 103 -7.12 9.19 6.92
C ILE A 103 -6.33 10.49 7.06
N ARG A 104 -6.38 11.37 6.05
CA ARG A 104 -5.70 12.67 6.10
C ARG A 104 -6.14 13.50 7.31
N SER A 105 -7.45 13.63 7.52
CA SER A 105 -8.00 14.35 8.67
C SER A 105 -7.51 13.80 10.01
N LEU A 106 -7.51 12.46 10.16
CA LEU A 106 -7.03 11.82 11.38
C LEU A 106 -5.51 11.96 11.56
N GLU A 107 -4.74 11.98 10.48
CA GLU A 107 -3.29 12.23 10.53
C GLU A 107 -2.99 13.67 10.99
N GLU A 108 -3.77 14.65 10.53
CA GLU A 108 -3.70 16.05 10.98
C GLU A 108 -4.07 16.20 12.46
N GLU A 109 -5.17 15.57 12.90
CA GLU A 109 -5.59 15.57 14.30
C GLU A 109 -4.54 14.93 15.20
N LYS A 110 -3.98 13.79 14.79
CA LYS A 110 -2.89 13.12 15.51
C LYS A 110 -1.70 14.05 15.71
N ALA A 111 -1.32 14.81 14.68
CA ALA A 111 -0.22 15.77 14.76
C ALA A 111 -0.56 16.92 15.73
N ALA A 112 -1.78 17.47 15.65
CA ALA A 112 -2.23 18.54 16.53
C ALA A 112 -2.25 18.13 18.01
N VAL A 113 -2.74 16.93 18.32
CA VAL A 113 -2.75 16.39 19.68
C VAL A 113 -1.33 16.18 20.20
N ALA A 114 -0.42 15.66 19.37
CA ALA A 114 0.98 15.46 19.75
C ALA A 114 1.66 16.78 20.14
N GLU A 115 1.40 17.86 19.38
CA GLU A 115 1.93 19.19 19.69
C GLU A 115 1.27 19.82 20.92
N ALA A 116 -0.04 19.63 21.11
CA ALA A 116 -0.72 20.08 22.32
C ALA A 116 -0.14 19.42 23.59
N VAL A 117 0.11 18.10 23.55
CA VAL A 117 0.75 17.37 24.66
C VAL A 117 2.18 17.85 24.88
N ARG A 118 2.95 18.07 23.80
CA ARG A 118 4.31 18.61 23.90
C ARG A 118 4.32 19.98 24.58
N ALA A 119 3.41 20.88 24.18
CA ALA A 119 3.28 22.20 24.77
C ALA A 119 2.93 22.13 26.27
N LEU A 120 2.00 21.25 26.65
CA LEU A 120 1.63 21.03 28.05
C LEU A 120 2.81 20.56 28.90
N LEU A 121 3.62 19.62 28.38
CA LEU A 121 4.81 19.13 29.09
C LEU A 121 5.86 20.23 29.29
N VAL A 122 6.02 21.13 28.32
CA VAL A 122 6.93 22.29 28.44
C VAL A 122 6.41 23.27 29.49
N SER A 123 5.10 23.55 29.53
CA SER A 123 4.50 24.49 30.49
C SER A 123 4.44 23.98 31.93
N VAL A 124 4.37 22.66 32.14
CA VAL A 124 4.32 22.04 33.49
C VAL A 124 5.72 21.80 34.06
N GLY A 125 6.75 21.74 33.21
CA GLY A 125 8.15 21.59 33.61
C GLY A 125 8.87 22.89 34.01
N THR A 126 8.20 24.04 33.88
CA THR A 126 8.62 25.36 34.37
C THR A 126 7.88 25.72 35.64
#